data_AF-A0A640TY65-F1
#
_entry.id   AF-A0A640TY65-F1
#
_cell.length_a   1.000
_cell.length_b   1.000
_cell.length_c   1.000
_cell.angle_alpha   90.00
_cell.angle_beta   90.00
_cell.angle_gamma   90.00
#
_symmetry.space_group_name_H-M   'P 1'
#
loop_
_entity.id
_entity.type
_entity.pdbx_description
1 polymer ?
#
loop_
_entity_poly.entity_id
_entity_poly.type
_entity_poly.pdbx_seq_one_letter_code
_entity_poly.pdbx_strand_id
1 'polypeptide(L)'
;MTSIFTVSIDSVEGSTLRGRVHIINPDVPSVPRKSVFPLSLLVDAWWHLDRGFLHDEDDEEEGGDRYPFTADQGNDITASMRLKDEFSKLYELILGKHIRVTEDGYLLADDGKTVLEPRRKAKDVYQLDSGRGHDGISHFVMTSGNAEEFSQGAADIVTRYDISPYRNVPLRSEVAALENPDEPWDPEEPWGPEEPDGPADLDDYTVWKLLRTCSFAELPYAEIAVTVSDAGYLEHMVAGMRWSTTMTGHVC
;
A
#
# COMPACT_ATOMS: atom_id res chain seq x y z
N MET A 1 3.02 0.29 11.32
CA MET A 1 1.95 -0.66 10.91
C MET A 1 2.63 -1.78 10.16
N THR A 2 2.11 -3.01 10.24
CA THR A 2 2.67 -4.15 9.51
C THR A 2 2.13 -4.11 8.08
N SER A 3 3.00 -4.21 7.08
CA SER A 3 2.60 -4.29 5.67
C SER A 3 1.72 -5.53 5.44
N ILE A 4 0.74 -5.38 4.54
CA ILE A 4 -0.27 -6.41 4.27
C ILE A 4 -0.24 -6.88 2.81
N PHE A 5 0.20 -6.01 1.91
CA PHE A 5 0.42 -6.33 0.52
C PHE A 5 1.82 -5.91 0.10
N THR A 6 2.35 -6.59 -0.91
CA THR A 6 3.41 -6.06 -1.76
C THR A 6 2.86 -5.87 -3.16
N VAL A 7 3.04 -4.68 -3.71
CA VAL A 7 2.60 -4.31 -5.06
C VAL A 7 3.82 -4.27 -5.97
N SER A 8 3.72 -4.81 -7.17
CA SER A 8 4.74 -4.66 -8.21
C SER A 8 4.13 -4.16 -9.52
N ILE A 9 4.88 -3.33 -10.25
CA ILE A 9 4.44 -2.73 -11.50
C ILE A 9 5.12 -3.41 -12.66
N ASP A 10 4.32 -3.91 -13.59
CA ASP A 10 4.81 -4.59 -14.78
C ASP A 10 4.93 -3.61 -15.95
N SER A 11 3.98 -2.67 -16.08
CA SER A 11 4.00 -1.68 -17.16
C SER A 11 3.11 -0.46 -16.86
N VAL A 12 3.44 0.66 -17.50
CA VAL A 12 2.64 1.88 -17.54
C VAL A 12 2.54 2.34 -19.00
N GLU A 13 1.32 2.43 -19.52
CA GLU A 13 1.02 2.77 -20.91
C GLU A 13 -0.07 3.85 -20.94
N GLY A 14 0.32 5.10 -21.22
CA GLY A 14 -0.61 6.23 -21.20
C GLY A 14 -1.24 6.41 -19.81
N SER A 15 -2.56 6.31 -19.72
CA SER A 15 -3.31 6.41 -18.47
C SER A 15 -3.61 5.06 -17.82
N THR A 16 -2.96 3.98 -18.26
CA THR A 16 -3.20 2.64 -17.73
C THR A 16 -1.91 2.03 -17.14
N LEU A 17 -2.02 1.51 -15.93
CA LEU A 17 -0.98 0.77 -15.23
C LEU A 17 -1.40 -0.70 -15.11
N ARG A 18 -0.42 -1.61 -15.26
CA ARG A 18 -0.57 -3.04 -14.98
C ARG A 18 0.46 -3.47 -13.97
N GLY A 19 0.05 -4.36 -13.07
CA GLY A 19 0.91 -4.87 -12.03
C GLY A 19 0.34 -6.08 -11.34
N ARG A 20 0.96 -6.43 -10.21
CA ARG A 20 0.58 -7.57 -9.37
C ARG A 20 0.49 -7.12 -7.92
N VAL A 21 -0.49 -7.66 -7.20
CA VAL A 21 -0.64 -7.47 -5.76
C VAL A 21 -0.49 -8.83 -5.09
N HIS A 22 0.51 -8.94 -4.22
CA HIS A 22 0.84 -10.10 -3.43
C HIS A 22 0.31 -9.89 -2.01
N ILE A 23 -0.38 -10.89 -1.44
CA ILE A 23 -0.73 -10.85 -0.02
C ILE A 23 0.47 -11.36 0.76
N ILE A 24 0.96 -10.57 1.71
CA ILE A 24 2.10 -10.91 2.57
C ILE A 24 1.72 -11.03 4.05
N ASN A 25 0.46 -10.79 4.39
CA ASN A 25 -0.04 -10.86 5.76
C ASN A 25 -1.37 -11.62 5.83
N PRO A 26 -1.50 -12.61 6.75
CA PRO A 26 -2.73 -13.37 6.95
C PRO A 26 -3.95 -12.56 7.33
N ASP A 27 -3.78 -11.36 7.89
CA ASP A 27 -4.90 -10.54 8.33
C ASP A 27 -5.76 -10.00 7.16
N VAL A 28 -5.33 -10.20 5.91
CA VAL A 28 -6.01 -9.68 4.72
C VAL A 28 -6.18 -10.77 3.66
N PRO A 29 -7.29 -11.53 3.66
CA PRO A 29 -7.46 -12.71 2.80
C PRO A 29 -7.78 -12.36 1.33
N SER A 30 -7.97 -11.09 1.00
CA SER A 30 -8.31 -10.67 -0.37
C SER A 30 -7.83 -9.27 -0.74
N VAL A 31 -7.49 -9.06 -2.00
CA VAL A 31 -7.20 -7.74 -2.56
C VAL A 31 -8.52 -6.96 -2.74
N PRO A 32 -8.62 -5.72 -2.21
CA PRO A 32 -9.82 -4.92 -2.33
C PRO A 32 -10.16 -4.60 -3.79
N ARG A 33 -11.47 -4.61 -4.10
CA ARG A 33 -12.00 -4.45 -5.48
C ARG A 33 -12.50 -3.04 -5.83
N LYS A 34 -12.52 -2.13 -4.87
CA LYS A 34 -13.05 -0.76 -5.05
C LYS A 34 -11.95 0.18 -5.51
N SER A 35 -12.31 1.23 -6.26
CA SER A 35 -11.42 2.28 -6.79
C SER A 35 -10.56 2.99 -5.73
N VAL A 36 -11.04 3.02 -4.49
CA VAL A 36 -10.29 3.57 -3.34
C VAL A 36 -8.93 2.92 -3.21
N PHE A 37 -8.86 1.59 -3.34
CA PHE A 37 -7.62 0.84 -3.16
C PHE A 37 -6.52 1.21 -4.17
N PRO A 38 -6.73 1.12 -5.51
CA PRO A 38 -5.70 1.52 -6.45
C PRO A 38 -5.33 2.99 -6.34
N LEU A 39 -6.26 3.90 -5.99
CA LEU A 39 -5.85 5.29 -5.72
C LEU A 39 -4.95 5.40 -4.48
N SER A 40 -5.27 4.69 -3.40
CA SER A 40 -4.42 4.64 -2.21
C SER A 40 -3.03 4.11 -2.55
N LEU A 41 -2.93 3.07 -3.41
CA LEU A 41 -1.64 2.56 -3.87
C LEU A 41 -0.80 3.61 -4.61
N LEU A 42 -1.42 4.38 -5.51
CA LEU A 42 -0.73 5.44 -6.24
C LEU A 42 -0.22 6.52 -5.28
N VAL A 43 -1.02 6.92 -4.29
CA VAL A 43 -0.66 7.94 -3.30
C VAL A 43 0.43 7.45 -2.36
N ASP A 44 0.37 6.19 -1.94
CA ASP A 44 1.35 5.54 -1.09
C ASP A 44 2.72 5.47 -1.79
N ALA A 45 2.75 4.99 -3.03
CA ALA A 45 3.94 4.97 -3.89
C ALA A 45 4.56 6.36 -4.06
N TRP A 46 3.73 7.39 -4.29
CA TRP A 46 4.19 8.78 -4.38
C TRP A 46 4.83 9.24 -3.08
N TRP A 47 4.23 8.92 -1.92
CA TRP A 47 4.74 9.32 -0.62
C TRP A 47 6.10 8.67 -0.31
N HIS A 48 6.28 7.39 -0.65
CA HIS A 48 7.56 6.71 -0.50
C HIS A 48 8.68 7.39 -1.32
N LEU A 49 8.37 7.79 -2.56
CA LEU A 49 9.28 8.55 -3.42
C LEU A 49 9.58 9.94 -2.86
N ASP A 50 8.56 10.70 -2.45
CA ASP A 50 8.69 12.08 -1.96
C ASP A 50 9.44 12.18 -0.62
N ARG A 51 9.40 11.13 0.19
CA ARG A 51 10.11 11.07 1.47
C ARG A 51 11.47 10.40 1.39
N GLY A 52 11.85 9.91 0.22
CA GLY A 52 13.10 9.17 0.03
C GLY A 52 13.15 7.84 0.79
N PHE A 53 12.00 7.22 1.06
CA PHE A 53 11.92 5.86 1.63
C PHE A 53 12.07 4.81 0.53
N LEU A 54 13.08 5.00 -0.33
CA LEU A 54 13.39 4.11 -1.44
C LEU A 54 14.51 3.17 -1.05
N HIS A 55 14.28 1.90 -1.31
CA HIS A 55 15.28 0.86 -1.22
C HIS A 55 15.59 0.40 -2.66
N ASP A 56 16.85 0.49 -3.06
CA ASP A 56 17.35 0.08 -4.38
C ASP A 56 18.02 -1.32 -4.35
N GLU A 57 18.17 -1.88 -3.15
CA GLU A 57 18.65 -3.25 -2.92
C GLU A 57 17.51 -4.26 -3.14
N ASP A 58 17.80 -5.35 -3.85
CA ASP A 58 16.85 -6.45 -4.08
C ASP A 58 16.82 -7.33 -2.82
N ASP A 59 16.15 -6.87 -1.78
CA ASP A 59 15.99 -7.63 -0.54
C ASP A 59 14.83 -8.61 -0.66
N GLU A 60 15.10 -9.80 -1.21
CA GLU A 60 14.05 -10.81 -1.43
C GLU A 60 13.52 -11.42 -0.11
N GLU A 61 14.22 -11.28 1.03
CA GLU A 61 13.88 -12.00 2.27
C GLU A 61 12.59 -11.48 2.95
N GLU A 62 12.23 -10.20 2.74
CA GLU A 62 11.00 -9.61 3.30
C GLU A 62 10.11 -8.94 2.23
N GLY A 63 10.12 -9.45 0.99
CA GLY A 63 9.35 -8.86 -0.10
C GLY A 63 9.86 -7.46 -0.51
N GLY A 64 11.16 -7.24 -0.32
CA GLY A 64 11.83 -5.96 -0.24
C GLY A 64 11.42 -5.00 -1.33
N ASP A 65 11.06 -3.81 -0.88
CA ASP A 65 10.80 -2.67 -1.73
C ASP A 65 11.95 -2.51 -2.72
N ARG A 66 11.58 -2.33 -3.99
CA ARG A 66 12.54 -2.13 -5.07
C ARG A 66 12.06 -0.97 -5.91
N TYR A 67 12.81 0.11 -5.85
CA TYR A 67 12.58 1.25 -6.71
C TYR A 67 13.71 1.37 -7.72
N PRO A 68 13.42 1.54 -9.02
CA PRO A 68 14.46 1.72 -10.03
C PRO A 68 15.10 3.13 -10.00
N PHE A 69 14.91 3.87 -8.92
CA PHE A 69 15.33 5.24 -8.73
C PHE A 69 16.05 5.38 -7.39
N THR A 70 17.07 6.23 -7.34
CA THR A 70 17.65 6.69 -6.06
C THR A 70 16.68 7.63 -5.34
N ALA A 71 16.89 7.87 -4.04
CA ALA A 71 16.10 8.82 -3.26
C ALA A 71 16.05 10.23 -3.90
N ASP A 72 17.19 10.74 -4.38
CA ASP A 72 17.26 12.05 -5.05
C ASP A 72 16.43 12.06 -6.35
N GLN A 73 16.51 10.98 -7.14
CA GLN A 73 15.72 10.85 -8.37
C GLN A 73 14.21 10.77 -8.07
N GLY A 74 13.82 10.03 -7.04
CA GLY A 74 12.43 9.96 -6.59
C GLY A 74 11.88 11.33 -6.22
N ASN A 75 12.64 12.09 -5.42
CA ASN A 75 12.29 13.47 -5.04
C ASN A 75 12.18 14.39 -6.25
N ASP A 76 13.11 14.30 -7.21
CA ASP A 76 13.07 15.10 -8.44
C ASP A 76 11.84 14.76 -9.30
N ILE A 77 11.47 13.47 -9.38
CA ILE A 77 10.25 13.01 -10.06
C ILE A 77 9.04 13.64 -9.37
N THR A 78 8.84 13.44 -8.06
CA THR A 78 7.65 13.96 -7.36
C THR A 78 7.58 15.48 -7.36
N ALA A 79 8.71 16.17 -7.30
CA ALA A 79 8.77 17.64 -7.35
C ALA A 79 8.41 18.22 -8.74
N SER A 80 8.70 17.46 -9.81
CA SER A 80 8.43 17.85 -11.20
C SER A 80 7.06 17.37 -11.72
N MET A 81 6.38 16.48 -11.00
CA MET A 81 5.05 16.00 -11.36
C MET A 81 4.05 17.13 -11.54
N ARG A 82 3.23 17.01 -12.58
CA ARG A 82 2.18 17.99 -12.89
C ARG A 82 1.11 18.06 -11.80
N LEU A 83 0.79 16.93 -11.18
CA LEU A 83 -0.28 16.78 -10.19
C LEU A 83 0.24 16.69 -8.74
N LYS A 84 1.48 17.13 -8.46
CA LYS A 84 2.09 17.00 -7.12
C LYS A 84 1.25 17.60 -5.97
N ASP A 85 0.64 18.76 -6.21
CA ASP A 85 -0.19 19.43 -5.19
C ASP A 85 -1.47 18.64 -4.92
N GLU A 86 -1.94 17.89 -5.91
CA GLU A 86 -3.10 17.01 -5.77
C GLU A 86 -2.76 15.73 -5.02
N PHE A 87 -1.61 15.11 -5.30
CA PHE A 87 -1.11 13.98 -4.52
C PHE A 87 -0.92 14.33 -3.04
N SER A 88 -0.38 15.52 -2.75
CA SER A 88 -0.29 16.01 -1.38
C SER A 88 -1.66 16.10 -0.70
N LYS A 89 -2.69 16.59 -1.41
CA LYS A 89 -4.06 16.65 -0.87
C LYS A 89 -4.64 15.25 -0.67
N LEU A 90 -4.48 14.36 -1.64
CA LEU A 90 -4.94 12.97 -1.54
C LEU A 90 -4.31 12.26 -0.35
N TYR A 91 -3.02 12.45 -0.10
CA TYR A 91 -2.35 11.93 1.08
C TYR A 91 -2.94 12.50 2.38
N GLU A 92 -3.21 13.81 2.44
CA GLU A 92 -3.89 14.43 3.59
C GLU A 92 -5.30 13.87 3.80
N LEU A 93 -6.02 13.48 2.75
CA LEU A 93 -7.33 12.84 2.90
C LEU A 93 -7.21 11.41 3.46
N ILE A 94 -6.11 10.70 3.20
CA ILE A 94 -5.89 9.34 3.72
C ILE A 94 -5.45 9.38 5.19
N LEU A 95 -4.37 10.11 5.49
CA LEU A 95 -3.71 10.06 6.81
C LEU A 95 -3.93 11.31 7.65
N GLY A 96 -4.48 12.37 7.05
CA GLY A 96 -4.64 13.66 7.68
C GLY A 96 -3.45 14.59 7.45
N LYS A 97 -3.68 15.87 7.74
CA LYS A 97 -2.68 16.91 7.55
C LYS A 97 -1.63 16.89 8.64
N HIS A 98 -0.36 16.94 8.23
CA HIS A 98 0.76 17.14 9.15
C HIS A 98 0.82 18.60 9.62
N ILE A 99 0.62 18.81 10.92
CA ILE A 99 0.70 20.13 11.56
C ILE A 99 1.96 20.18 12.41
N ARG A 100 2.93 21.00 12.00
CA ARG A 100 4.18 21.20 12.74
C ARG A 100 3.91 21.97 14.02
N VAL A 101 4.49 21.47 15.11
CA VAL A 101 4.34 22.03 16.45
C VAL A 101 5.64 22.00 17.23
N THR A 102 5.75 22.90 18.21
CA THR A 102 6.76 22.79 19.27
C THR A 102 6.51 21.53 20.11
N GLU A 103 7.47 21.15 20.96
CA GLU A 103 7.28 20.11 22.00
C GLU A 103 6.01 20.37 22.86
N ASP A 104 5.73 21.64 23.18
CA ASP A 104 4.53 22.04 23.95
C ASP A 104 3.22 22.08 23.14
N GLY A 105 3.25 21.72 21.84
CA GLY A 105 2.08 21.67 20.96
C GLY A 105 1.64 23.00 20.33
N TYR A 106 2.50 24.02 20.28
CA TYR A 106 2.21 25.31 19.64
C TYR A 106 2.52 25.28 18.15
N LEU A 107 1.66 25.91 17.35
CA LEU A 107 1.79 25.93 15.89
C LEU A 107 3.09 26.59 15.42
N LEU A 108 3.76 25.92 14.48
CA LEU A 108 4.94 26.40 13.78
C LEU A 108 4.61 26.80 12.34
N ALA A 109 5.42 27.70 11.78
CA ALA A 109 5.42 28.03 10.37
C ALA A 109 6.00 26.86 9.54
N ASP A 110 5.93 26.99 8.21
CA ASP A 110 6.42 25.96 7.28
C ASP A 110 7.94 25.74 7.37
N ASP A 111 8.69 26.65 8.00
CA ASP A 111 10.12 26.43 8.29
C ASP A 111 10.35 25.40 9.42
N GLY A 112 9.30 24.98 10.12
CA GLY A 112 9.34 24.06 11.26
C GLY A 112 10.08 24.62 12.47
N LYS A 113 10.33 25.92 12.54
CA LYS A 113 11.16 26.55 13.59
C LYS A 113 10.50 27.77 14.19
N THR A 114 9.84 28.58 13.37
CA THR A 114 9.22 29.83 13.79
C THR A 114 7.85 29.57 14.38
N VAL A 115 7.62 29.97 15.64
CA VAL A 115 6.30 29.89 16.27
C VAL A 115 5.36 30.91 15.62
N LEU A 116 4.17 30.47 15.20
CA LEU A 116 3.18 31.35 14.59
C LEU A 116 2.57 32.30 15.62
N GLU A 117 2.41 33.56 15.22
CA GLU A 117 1.70 34.58 15.98
C GLU A 117 0.31 34.86 15.36
N PRO A 118 -0.78 34.95 16.15
CA PRO A 118 -0.80 34.78 17.61
C PRO A 118 -0.56 33.32 18.02
N ARG A 119 0.22 33.14 19.08
CA ARG A 119 0.55 31.82 19.64
C ARG A 119 -0.71 31.01 19.99
N ARG A 120 -0.91 29.90 19.29
CA ARG A 120 -2.05 28.97 19.45
C ARG A 120 -1.57 27.53 19.53
N LYS A 121 -2.24 26.69 20.32
CA LYS A 121 -1.98 25.24 20.32
C LYS A 121 -2.74 24.58 19.18
N ALA A 122 -2.14 23.54 18.59
CA ALA A 122 -2.76 22.83 17.47
C ALA A 122 -4.15 22.27 17.82
N LYS A 123 -4.30 21.68 19.01
CA LYS A 123 -5.56 21.13 19.51
C LYS A 123 -6.69 22.16 19.69
N ASP A 124 -6.36 23.45 19.80
CA ASP A 124 -7.34 24.52 19.97
C ASP A 124 -7.85 25.03 18.60
N VAL A 125 -7.18 24.63 17.51
CA VAL A 125 -7.45 25.10 16.14
C VAL A 125 -7.90 23.96 15.23
N TYR A 126 -7.37 22.75 15.44
CA TYR A 126 -7.60 21.58 14.61
C TYR A 126 -8.19 20.43 15.43
N GLN A 127 -9.02 19.61 14.77
CA GLN A 127 -9.41 18.31 15.26
C GLN A 127 -8.29 17.30 14.96
N LEU A 128 -7.70 16.73 16.01
CA LEU A 128 -6.54 15.84 15.94
C LEU A 128 -6.98 14.42 16.32
N ASP A 129 -6.67 13.42 15.50
CA ASP A 129 -7.06 12.02 15.76
C ASP A 129 -5.99 10.97 15.40
N SER A 130 -4.98 11.30 14.61
CA SER A 130 -4.35 10.29 13.73
C SER A 130 -2.84 10.09 13.93
N GLY A 131 -2.17 10.87 14.78
CA GLY A 131 -0.76 10.60 15.08
C GLY A 131 0.04 11.77 15.61
N ARG A 132 1.22 11.43 16.14
CA ARG A 132 2.26 12.37 16.54
C ARG A 132 3.62 11.81 16.16
N GLY A 133 4.54 12.66 15.76
CA GLY A 133 5.88 12.25 15.36
C GLY A 133 6.88 13.38 15.36
N HIS A 134 8.02 13.14 14.72
CA HIS A 134 9.09 14.10 14.51
C HIS A 134 9.61 13.96 13.08
N ASP A 135 9.69 15.06 12.34
CA ASP A 135 10.07 15.06 10.90
C ASP A 135 11.55 15.38 10.66
N GLY A 136 12.37 15.30 11.71
CA GLY A 136 13.79 15.65 11.70
C GLY A 136 14.06 17.12 12.01
N ILE A 137 13.04 17.99 11.92
CA ILE A 137 13.14 19.42 12.24
C ILE A 137 12.28 19.77 13.45
N SER A 138 11.06 19.24 13.50
CA SER A 138 10.04 19.60 14.48
C SER A 138 9.15 18.42 14.85
N HIS A 139 8.47 18.55 15.98
CA HIS A 139 7.36 17.67 16.29
C HIS A 139 6.18 17.97 15.36
N PHE A 140 5.39 16.96 15.05
CA PHE A 140 4.14 17.15 14.32
C PHE A 140 3.00 16.38 14.99
N VAL A 141 1.80 16.88 14.78
CA VAL A 141 0.53 16.20 15.07
C VAL A 141 -0.28 16.11 13.79
N MET A 142 -1.19 15.15 13.70
CA MET A 142 -1.97 14.91 12.50
C MET A 142 -3.46 15.14 12.75
N THR A 143 -4.15 15.76 11.79
CA THR A 143 -5.61 15.87 11.78
C THR A 143 -6.24 14.55 11.36
N SER A 144 -7.54 14.34 11.59
CA SER A 144 -8.24 13.21 10.96
C SER A 144 -8.16 13.32 9.42
N GLY A 145 -8.15 12.17 8.73
CA GLY A 145 -8.36 12.11 7.29
C GLY A 145 -9.82 12.42 6.92
N ASN A 146 -10.15 12.34 5.63
CA ASN A 146 -11.52 12.46 5.13
C ASN A 146 -11.81 11.36 4.11
N ALA A 147 -12.24 10.21 4.63
CA ALA A 147 -12.51 9.00 3.85
C ALA A 147 -13.60 9.18 2.79
N GLU A 148 -14.62 9.99 3.06
CA GLU A 148 -15.73 10.24 2.13
C GLU A 148 -15.24 11.03 0.91
N GLU A 149 -14.50 12.11 1.15
CA GLU A 149 -13.93 12.93 0.08
C GLU A 149 -12.89 12.16 -0.74
N PHE A 150 -12.04 11.36 -0.08
CA PHE A 150 -11.11 10.48 -0.79
C PHE A 150 -11.85 9.45 -1.65
N SER A 151 -12.91 8.84 -1.14
CA SER A 151 -13.69 7.84 -1.87
C SER A 151 -14.39 8.43 -3.08
N GLN A 152 -14.91 9.66 -2.97
CA GLN A 152 -15.52 10.39 -4.08
C GLN A 152 -14.46 10.72 -5.15
N GLY A 153 -13.31 11.26 -4.74
CA GLY A 153 -12.18 11.53 -5.64
C GLY A 153 -11.66 10.26 -6.33
N ALA A 154 -11.61 9.13 -5.62
CA ALA A 154 -11.20 7.85 -6.19
C ALA A 154 -12.11 7.39 -7.33
N ALA A 155 -13.42 7.64 -7.25
CA ALA A 155 -14.35 7.30 -8.32
C ALA A 155 -14.16 8.19 -9.58
N ASP A 156 -13.75 9.44 -9.39
CA ASP A 156 -13.50 10.38 -10.49
C ASP A 156 -12.12 10.16 -11.15
N ILE A 157 -11.12 9.76 -10.35
CA ILE A 157 -9.75 9.54 -10.80
C ILE A 157 -9.57 8.15 -11.39
N VAL A 158 -9.98 7.09 -10.69
CA VAL A 158 -9.82 5.70 -11.15
C VAL A 158 -11.04 5.31 -11.97
N THR A 159 -10.94 5.51 -13.28
CA THR A 159 -12.04 5.27 -14.23
C THR A 159 -12.27 3.79 -14.50
N ARG A 160 -11.27 2.93 -14.31
CA ARG A 160 -11.39 1.47 -14.41
C ARG A 160 -10.38 0.76 -13.51
N TYR A 161 -10.84 -0.30 -12.85
CA TYR A 161 -9.98 -1.18 -12.07
C TYR A 161 -10.41 -2.63 -12.25
N ASP A 162 -9.53 -3.43 -12.86
CA ASP A 162 -9.73 -4.87 -13.06
C ASP A 162 -8.74 -5.66 -12.20
N ILE A 163 -9.20 -6.78 -11.66
CA ILE A 163 -8.40 -7.72 -10.86
C ILE A 163 -8.67 -9.14 -11.35
N SER A 164 -7.62 -9.87 -11.67
CA SER A 164 -7.69 -11.30 -12.00
C SER A 164 -7.85 -12.18 -10.75
N PRO A 165 -8.34 -13.42 -10.88
CA PRO A 165 -8.19 -14.42 -9.82
C PRO A 165 -6.74 -14.60 -9.41
N TYR A 166 -6.52 -15.09 -8.19
CA TYR A 166 -5.16 -15.38 -7.71
C TYR A 166 -4.49 -16.46 -8.54
N ARG A 167 -3.21 -16.22 -8.82
CA ARG A 167 -2.27 -17.21 -9.36
C ARG A 167 -1.35 -17.69 -8.25
N ASN A 168 -0.72 -18.84 -8.46
CA ASN A 168 0.24 -19.45 -7.52
C ASN A 168 -0.34 -19.72 -6.12
N VAL A 169 -1.64 -19.94 -6.00
CA VAL A 169 -2.25 -20.40 -4.75
C VAL A 169 -1.83 -21.85 -4.50
N PRO A 170 -1.29 -22.19 -3.32
CA PRO A 170 -0.95 -23.57 -2.98
C PRO A 170 -2.14 -24.51 -3.13
N LEU A 171 -1.88 -25.76 -3.46
CA LEU A 171 -2.88 -26.81 -3.49
C LEU A 171 -3.21 -27.29 -2.08
N ARG A 172 -4.43 -27.77 -1.86
CA ARG A 172 -4.83 -28.39 -0.58
C ARG A 172 -3.91 -29.55 -0.21
N SER A 173 -3.45 -30.35 -1.18
CA SER A 173 -2.49 -31.43 -0.92
C SER A 173 -1.15 -30.95 -0.39
N GLU A 174 -0.65 -29.80 -0.85
CA GLU A 174 0.62 -29.22 -0.40
C GLU A 174 0.53 -28.72 1.04
N VAL A 175 -0.62 -28.14 1.38
CA VAL A 175 -0.96 -27.71 2.74
C VAL A 175 -1.07 -28.92 3.67
N ALA A 176 -1.77 -29.97 3.26
CA ALA A 176 -1.95 -31.17 4.06
C ALA A 176 -0.61 -31.90 4.34
N ALA A 177 0.28 -31.96 3.35
CA ALA A 177 1.62 -32.52 3.53
C ALA A 177 2.47 -31.76 4.55
N LEU A 178 2.22 -30.45 4.71
CA LEU A 178 2.87 -29.64 5.75
C LEU A 178 2.28 -29.92 7.15
N GLU A 179 0.98 -30.16 7.26
CA GLU A 179 0.32 -30.44 8.54
C GLU A 179 0.61 -31.82 9.09
N ASN A 180 0.55 -32.84 8.22
CA ASN A 180 0.68 -34.24 8.59
C ASN A 180 1.70 -34.92 7.68
N PRO A 181 3.02 -34.69 7.88
CA PRO A 181 4.06 -35.19 6.97
C PRO A 181 4.15 -36.73 6.94
N ASP A 182 3.66 -37.40 7.98
CA ASP A 182 3.66 -38.86 8.12
C ASP A 182 2.39 -39.52 7.57
N GLU A 183 1.37 -38.74 7.18
CA GLU A 183 0.10 -39.24 6.64
C GLU A 183 -0.04 -38.81 5.17
N PRO A 184 -0.01 -39.74 4.21
CA PRO A 184 -0.16 -39.39 2.80
C PRO A 184 -1.55 -38.80 2.54
N TRP A 185 -1.59 -37.67 1.83
CA TRP A 185 -2.85 -37.06 1.38
C TRP A 185 -3.70 -38.07 0.60
N ASP A 186 -4.92 -38.31 1.08
CA ASP A 186 -5.92 -39.09 0.37
C ASP A 186 -6.95 -38.13 -0.26
N PRO A 187 -6.95 -37.95 -1.59
CA PRO A 187 -7.93 -37.10 -2.27
C PRO A 187 -9.37 -37.63 -2.20
N GLU A 188 -9.57 -38.88 -1.77
CA GLU A 188 -10.88 -39.48 -1.52
C GLU A 188 -11.36 -39.26 -0.08
N GLU A 189 -10.48 -38.84 0.85
CA GLU A 189 -10.82 -38.53 2.23
C GLU A 189 -11.29 -37.06 2.34
N PRO A 190 -12.57 -36.80 2.66
CA PRO A 190 -13.12 -35.47 2.50
C PRO A 190 -12.63 -34.49 3.58
N TRP A 191 -11.95 -33.42 3.15
CA TRP A 191 -11.83 -32.16 3.91
C TRP A 191 -13.16 -31.36 3.95
N GLY A 192 -14.14 -31.79 3.16
CA GLY A 192 -15.47 -31.21 2.99
C GLY A 192 -16.27 -32.03 1.97
N PRO A 193 -17.57 -31.78 1.78
CA PRO A 193 -18.49 -32.75 1.15
C PRO A 193 -18.20 -33.08 -0.32
N GLU A 194 -17.57 -32.20 -1.09
CA GLU A 194 -17.38 -32.37 -2.53
C GLU A 194 -16.22 -31.48 -2.99
N GLU A 195 -15.00 -31.98 -3.23
CA GLU A 195 -14.07 -31.34 -4.18
C GLU A 195 -12.76 -32.16 -4.40
N PRO A 196 -12.30 -32.30 -5.67
CA PRO A 196 -10.94 -32.77 -5.97
C PRO A 196 -9.87 -31.79 -5.45
N ASP A 197 -8.61 -32.23 -5.37
CA ASP A 197 -7.49 -31.36 -4.97
C ASP A 197 -7.45 -30.06 -5.81
N GLY A 198 -7.46 -28.93 -5.11
CA GLY A 198 -7.73 -27.61 -5.66
C GLY A 198 -7.02 -26.51 -4.88
N PRO A 199 -7.16 -25.24 -5.28
CA PRO A 199 -6.51 -24.13 -4.59
C PRO A 199 -6.96 -24.08 -3.13
N ALA A 200 -5.99 -23.96 -2.23
CA ALA A 200 -6.23 -23.78 -0.82
C ALA A 200 -6.84 -22.41 -0.51
N ASP A 201 -7.51 -22.28 0.62
CA ASP A 201 -8.04 -21.01 1.07
C ASP A 201 -6.91 -20.13 1.62
N LEU A 202 -6.73 -18.94 1.06
CA LEU A 202 -5.73 -18.00 1.56
C LEU A 202 -6.08 -17.44 2.96
N ASP A 203 -7.29 -17.64 3.48
CA ASP A 203 -7.64 -17.32 4.87
C ASP A 203 -7.16 -18.40 5.87
N ASP A 204 -6.69 -19.55 5.38
CA ASP A 204 -6.22 -20.62 6.24
C ASP A 204 -4.82 -20.32 6.82
N TYR A 205 -4.71 -20.33 8.14
CA TYR A 205 -3.44 -20.09 8.84
C TYR A 205 -2.34 -21.08 8.44
N THR A 206 -2.68 -22.31 8.08
CA THR A 206 -1.71 -23.32 7.64
C THR A 206 -1.18 -22.99 6.25
N VAL A 207 -2.00 -22.46 5.34
CA VAL A 207 -1.54 -21.94 4.04
C VAL A 207 -0.48 -20.86 4.27
N TRP A 208 -0.68 -19.97 5.24
CA TRP A 208 0.31 -18.96 5.59
C TRP A 208 1.62 -19.51 6.14
N LYS A 209 1.60 -20.64 6.84
CA LYS A 209 2.86 -21.30 7.26
C LYS A 209 3.68 -21.72 6.05
N LEU A 210 3.03 -22.24 5.00
CA LEU A 210 3.69 -22.65 3.76
C LEU A 210 4.26 -21.43 3.02
N LEU A 211 3.45 -20.39 2.83
CA LEU A 211 3.84 -19.19 2.09
C LEU A 211 5.05 -18.45 2.68
N ARG A 212 5.25 -18.50 4.00
CA ARG A 212 6.43 -17.91 4.67
C ARG A 212 7.76 -18.55 4.26
N THR A 213 7.75 -19.68 3.56
CA THR A 213 8.95 -20.37 3.10
C THR A 213 9.21 -20.23 1.61
N CYS A 214 8.23 -19.69 0.87
CA CYS A 214 8.32 -19.48 -0.57
C CYS A 214 9.10 -18.20 -0.90
N SER A 215 9.77 -18.18 -2.05
CA SER A 215 10.35 -16.95 -2.57
C SER A 215 9.24 -15.96 -2.98
N PHE A 216 9.57 -14.66 -3.07
CA PHE A 216 8.61 -13.65 -3.49
C PHE A 216 7.94 -13.96 -4.84
N ALA A 217 8.69 -14.52 -5.79
CA ALA A 217 8.19 -14.88 -7.12
C ALA A 217 7.13 -16.00 -7.09
N GLU A 218 7.14 -16.83 -6.05
CA GLU A 218 6.23 -17.95 -5.85
C GLU A 218 5.00 -17.56 -5.01
N LEU A 219 5.02 -16.38 -4.36
CA LEU A 219 3.88 -15.93 -3.57
C LEU A 219 2.61 -15.76 -4.43
N PRO A 220 1.43 -16.12 -3.90
CA PRO A 220 0.17 -15.87 -4.56
C PRO A 220 0.00 -14.39 -4.90
N TYR A 221 -0.50 -14.12 -6.10
CA TYR A 221 -0.74 -12.75 -6.54
C TYR A 221 -1.98 -12.64 -7.40
N ALA A 222 -2.61 -11.47 -7.34
CA ALA A 222 -3.64 -11.06 -8.29
C ALA A 222 -3.04 -10.07 -9.29
N GLU A 223 -3.25 -10.31 -10.58
CA GLU A 223 -2.93 -9.32 -11.61
C GLU A 223 -3.94 -8.18 -11.52
N ILE A 224 -3.45 -6.94 -11.59
CA ILE A 224 -4.27 -5.73 -11.58
C ILE A 224 -4.07 -4.92 -12.85
N ALA A 225 -5.13 -4.26 -13.29
CA ALA A 225 -5.08 -3.21 -14.30
C ALA A 225 -5.87 -1.99 -13.81
N VAL A 226 -5.20 -0.84 -13.73
CA VAL A 226 -5.76 0.41 -13.24
C VAL A 226 -5.72 1.43 -14.37
N THR A 227 -6.85 2.02 -14.71
CA THR A 227 -6.92 3.16 -15.64
C THR A 227 -7.37 4.40 -14.91
N VAL A 228 -6.60 5.48 -15.05
CA VAL A 228 -6.87 6.78 -14.46
C VAL A 228 -7.43 7.75 -15.49
N SER A 229 -8.11 8.80 -15.03
CA SER A 229 -8.70 9.84 -15.87
C SER A 229 -7.64 10.69 -16.60
N ASP A 230 -6.46 10.84 -16.02
CA ASP A 230 -5.35 11.63 -16.56
C ASP A 230 -4.00 10.92 -16.29
N ALA A 231 -3.13 10.82 -17.30
CA ALA A 231 -1.84 10.12 -17.19
C ALA A 231 -0.88 10.73 -16.16
N GLY A 232 -1.12 11.98 -15.76
CA GLY A 232 -0.42 12.69 -14.69
C GLY A 232 -0.47 11.97 -13.34
N TYR A 233 -1.51 11.17 -13.08
CA TYR A 233 -1.58 10.34 -11.87
C TYR A 233 -0.64 9.13 -11.89
N LEU A 234 0.02 8.85 -13.01
CA LEU A 234 0.97 7.74 -13.17
C LEU A 234 2.41 8.21 -13.45
N GLU A 235 2.69 9.52 -13.40
CA GLU A 235 4.02 10.08 -13.72
C GLU A 235 5.16 9.52 -12.85
N HIS A 236 4.86 9.12 -11.62
CA HIS A 236 5.82 8.50 -10.70
C HIS A 236 5.88 6.98 -10.77
N MET A 237 5.04 6.36 -11.59
CA MET A 237 4.93 4.91 -11.70
C MET A 237 5.78 4.38 -12.85
N VAL A 238 6.48 3.26 -12.65
CA VAL A 238 7.34 2.67 -13.67
C VAL A 238 7.43 1.15 -13.52
N ALA A 239 7.67 0.45 -14.63
CA ALA A 239 7.94 -0.98 -14.62
C ALA A 239 9.13 -1.34 -13.72
N GLY A 240 9.00 -2.42 -12.95
CA GLY A 240 10.01 -2.89 -12.01
C GLY A 240 9.94 -2.26 -10.61
N MET A 241 9.07 -1.26 -10.43
CA MET A 241 8.76 -0.71 -9.10
C MET A 241 8.02 -1.78 -8.26
N ARG A 242 8.47 -1.98 -7.03
CA ARG A 242 7.86 -2.88 -6.04
C ARG A 242 7.87 -2.20 -4.67
N TRP A 243 6.77 -2.27 -3.94
CA TRP A 243 6.74 -1.78 -2.56
C TRP A 243 5.70 -2.48 -1.70
N SER A 244 5.97 -2.54 -0.42
CA SER A 244 5.10 -3.08 0.59
C SER A 244 4.23 -1.98 1.18
N THR A 245 2.94 -2.28 1.36
CA THR A 245 1.94 -1.27 1.74
C THR A 245 1.03 -1.78 2.84
N THR A 246 0.54 -0.83 3.63
CA THR A 246 -0.48 -1.04 4.66
C THR A 246 -1.88 -0.64 4.17
N MET A 247 -2.00 -0.18 2.92
CA MET A 247 -3.26 0.32 2.39
C MET A 247 -4.27 -0.80 2.19
N THR A 248 -5.40 -0.74 2.89
CA THR A 248 -6.49 -1.73 2.81
C THR A 248 -7.61 -1.32 1.86
N GLY A 249 -7.49 -0.16 1.20
CA GLY A 249 -8.59 0.48 0.48
C GLY A 249 -9.72 0.99 1.38
N HIS A 250 -9.50 1.02 2.70
CA HIS A 250 -10.33 1.72 3.66
C HIS A 250 -9.53 2.91 4.18
N VAL A 251 -10.10 4.11 4.05
CA VAL A 251 -9.58 5.32 4.68
C VAL A 251 -10.32 5.47 6.01
N CYS A 252 -9.56 5.73 7.08
CA CYS A 252 -10.09 5.92 8.43
C CYS A 252 -10.50 7.37 8.69
#